data_AF-A0A1T5E7C8-F1
#
_entry.id   AF-A0A1T5E7C8-F1
#
_cell.length_a   1.000
_cell.length_b   1.000
_cell.length_c   1.000
_cell.angle_alpha   90.00
_cell.angle_beta   90.00
_cell.angle_gamma   90.00
#
_symmetry.space_group_name_H-M   'P 1'
#
loop_
_entity.id
_entity.type
_entity.pdbx_description
1 polymer ?
#
loop_
_entity_poly.entity_id
_entity_poly.type
_entity_poly.pdbx_seq_one_letter_code
_entity_poly.pdbx_strand_id
1 'polypeptide(L)'
;MAAFFVLFALIYGIMALMAIGMIVINCIGAWKMFVKAGEEGWKCLIPFYNIVVWGKILKREDIAKTRLIVTVIGVAIISVSLGILALMTLSGVDENSVILFIGWYIPYITGLLALILGKVFLYLMRCYIFEAYNVPKLFILMFMFLPGIAYFVIGIKKEYSYQYAVQTFDQPSEMN
;
A
#
# COMPACT_ATOMS: atom_id res chain seq x y z
N MET A 1 -37.25 -13.50 -9.22
CA MET A 1 -36.19 -13.64 -8.20
C MET A 1 -34.95 -14.37 -8.72
N ALA A 2 -35.03 -15.58 -9.30
CA ALA A 2 -33.86 -16.31 -9.81
C ALA A 2 -33.02 -15.55 -10.86
N ALA A 3 -33.65 -14.93 -11.87
CA ALA A 3 -32.95 -14.17 -12.91
C ALA A 3 -32.15 -12.97 -12.35
N PHE A 4 -32.64 -12.34 -11.28
CA PHE A 4 -31.93 -11.24 -10.61
C PHE A 4 -30.63 -11.72 -9.96
N PHE A 5 -30.65 -12.87 -9.27
CA PHE A 5 -29.45 -13.46 -8.67
C PHE A 5 -28.43 -13.90 -9.73
N VAL A 6 -28.89 -14.44 -10.86
CA VAL A 6 -27.98 -14.80 -11.97
C VAL A 6 -27.31 -13.56 -12.55
N LEU A 7 -28.05 -12.49 -12.81
CA LEU A 7 -27.49 -11.23 -13.31
C LEU A 7 -26.46 -10.66 -12.32
N PHE A 8 -26.77 -10.66 -11.03
CA PHE A 8 -25.87 -10.22 -9.98
C PHE A 8 -24.58 -11.06 -9.98
N ALA A 9 -24.69 -12.40 -9.95
CA ALA A 9 -23.53 -13.29 -9.98
C ALA A 9 -22.64 -13.07 -11.21
N LEU A 10 -23.22 -12.85 -12.39
CA LEU A 10 -22.47 -12.56 -13.61
C LEU A 10 -21.72 -11.23 -13.53
N ILE A 11 -22.36 -10.17 -13.03
CA ILE A 11 -21.73 -8.85 -12.87
C ILE A 11 -20.54 -8.95 -11.89
N TYR A 12 -20.72 -9.60 -10.73
CA TYR A 12 -19.64 -9.80 -9.77
C TYR A 12 -18.53 -10.72 -10.30
N GLY A 13 -18.88 -11.75 -11.07
CA GLY A 13 -17.92 -12.62 -11.73
C GLY A 13 -17.02 -11.86 -12.71
N ILE A 14 -17.61 -11.00 -13.54
CA ILE A 14 -16.85 -10.14 -14.47
C ILE A 14 -15.95 -9.15 -13.71
N MET A 15 -16.48 -8.49 -12.66
CA MET A 15 -15.69 -7.58 -11.84
C MET A 15 -14.51 -8.28 -11.16
N ALA A 16 -14.71 -9.51 -10.65
CA ALA A 16 -13.64 -10.30 -10.03
C ALA A 16 -12.54 -10.67 -11.05
N LEU A 17 -12.91 -11.09 -12.26
CA LEU A 17 -11.95 -11.38 -13.33
C LEU A 17 -11.14 -10.15 -13.73
N MET A 18 -11.79 -8.99 -13.86
CA MET A 18 -11.10 -7.72 -14.13
C MET A 18 -10.14 -7.34 -13.00
N ALA A 19 -10.56 -7.51 -11.74
CA ALA A 19 -9.71 -7.23 -10.58
C ALA A 19 -8.47 -8.13 -10.56
N ILE A 20 -8.61 -9.43 -10.86
CA ILE A 20 -7.48 -10.36 -10.95
C ILE A 20 -6.51 -9.93 -12.05
N GLY A 21 -7.02 -9.59 -13.25
CA GLY A 21 -6.18 -9.09 -14.34
C GLY A 21 -5.39 -7.83 -13.94
N MET A 22 -6.02 -6.90 -13.25
CA MET A 22 -5.38 -5.69 -12.74
C MET A 22 -4.31 -5.99 -11.69
N ILE A 23 -4.52 -6.97 -10.81
CA ILE A 23 -3.53 -7.43 -9.83
C ILE A 23 -2.30 -7.99 -10.56
N VAL A 24 -2.49 -8.84 -11.57
CA VAL A 24 -1.39 -9.42 -12.34
C VAL A 24 -0.56 -8.34 -13.04
N ILE A 25 -1.20 -7.37 -13.70
CA ILE A 25 -0.51 -6.23 -14.33
C ILE A 25 0.29 -5.44 -13.29
N ASN A 26 -0.29 -5.19 -12.11
CA ASN A 26 0.36 -4.49 -11.02
C ASN A 26 1.61 -5.25 -10.53
N CYS A 27 1.51 -6.56 -10.33
CA CYS A 27 2.63 -7.42 -9.95
C CYS A 27 3.75 -7.38 -10.99
N ILE A 28 3.44 -7.56 -12.29
CA ILE A 28 4.44 -7.52 -13.36
C ILE A 28 5.11 -6.15 -13.43
N GLY A 29 4.33 -5.08 -13.31
CA GLY A 29 4.84 -3.72 -13.34
C GLY A 29 5.76 -3.40 -12.16
N ALA A 30 5.33 -3.73 -10.94
CA ALA A 30 6.12 -3.55 -9.74
C ALA A 30 7.41 -4.39 -9.80
N TRP A 31 7.33 -5.63 -10.28
CA TRP A 31 8.49 -6.50 -10.46
C TRP A 31 9.52 -5.89 -11.40
N LYS A 32 9.11 -5.45 -12.59
CA LYS A 32 10.01 -4.80 -13.56
C LYS A 32 10.60 -3.50 -13.02
N MET A 33 9.81 -2.73 -12.27
CA MET A 33 10.26 -1.51 -11.64
C MET A 33 11.38 -1.79 -10.60
N PHE A 34 11.22 -2.82 -9.76
CA PHE A 34 12.25 -3.21 -8.79
C PHE A 34 13.54 -3.66 -9.48
N VAL A 35 13.43 -4.52 -10.49
CA VAL A 35 14.58 -4.98 -11.28
C VAL A 35 15.32 -3.80 -11.91
N LYS A 36 14.59 -2.79 -12.38
CA LYS A 36 15.18 -1.57 -12.94
C LYS A 36 15.96 -0.75 -11.90
N ALA A 37 15.57 -0.78 -10.64
CA ALA A 37 16.32 -0.16 -9.54
C ALA A 37 17.47 -1.05 -9.00
N GLY A 38 17.74 -2.21 -9.61
CA GLY A 38 18.78 -3.13 -9.14
C GLY A 38 18.34 -4.01 -7.96
N GLU A 39 17.05 -4.06 -7.63
CA GLU A 39 16.48 -4.95 -6.62
C GLU A 39 15.86 -6.19 -7.25
N GLU A 40 15.81 -7.29 -6.52
CA GLU A 40 15.14 -8.50 -7.00
C GLU A 40 13.62 -8.27 -7.09
N GLY A 41 13.03 -8.57 -8.25
CA GLY A 41 11.64 -8.20 -8.51
C GLY A 41 10.62 -8.88 -7.61
N TRP A 42 10.85 -10.13 -7.17
CA TRP A 42 9.93 -10.86 -6.29
C TRP A 42 9.72 -10.18 -4.94
N LYS A 43 10.67 -9.34 -4.49
CA LYS A 43 10.56 -8.57 -3.25
C LYS A 43 9.35 -7.65 -3.23
N CYS A 44 8.80 -7.28 -4.39
CA CYS A 44 7.60 -6.45 -4.46
C CYS A 44 6.32 -7.18 -4.01
N LEU A 45 6.34 -8.52 -4.05
CA LEU A 45 5.18 -9.38 -3.74
C LEU A 45 5.02 -9.66 -2.25
N ILE A 46 6.10 -9.56 -1.47
CA ILE A 46 6.06 -9.84 -0.04
C ILE A 46 5.40 -8.67 0.70
N PRO A 47 4.29 -8.90 1.43
CA PRO A 47 3.66 -7.86 2.24
C PRO A 47 4.63 -7.29 3.29
N PHE A 48 4.53 -5.99 3.55
CA PHE A 48 5.38 -5.20 4.45
C PHE A 48 6.85 -5.07 4.02
N TYR A 49 7.50 -6.16 3.63
CA TYR A 49 8.87 -6.12 3.14
C TYR A 49 9.00 -5.27 1.87
N ASN A 50 8.00 -5.32 0.97
CA ASN A 50 7.97 -4.46 -0.19
C ASN A 50 8.00 -2.96 0.17
N ILE A 51 7.44 -2.56 1.32
CA ILE A 51 7.47 -1.16 1.79
C ILE A 51 8.91 -0.75 2.14
N VAL A 52 9.66 -1.64 2.79
CA VAL A 52 11.05 -1.41 3.16
C VAL A 52 11.92 -1.28 1.91
N VAL A 53 11.77 -2.21 0.96
CA VAL A 53 12.51 -2.19 -0.32
C VAL A 53 12.18 -0.94 -1.12
N TRP A 54 10.92 -0.49 -1.11
CA TRP A 54 10.55 0.81 -1.67
C TRP A 54 11.28 1.97 -1.00
N GLY A 55 11.34 1.98 0.33
CA GLY A 55 12.09 3.00 1.07
C GLY A 55 13.56 3.07 0.63
N LYS A 56 14.17 1.90 0.41
CA LYS A 56 15.55 1.78 -0.10
C LYS A 56 15.67 2.31 -1.54
N ILE A 57 14.81 1.87 -2.45
CA ILE A 57 14.77 2.33 -3.85
C ILE A 57 14.62 3.87 -3.91
N LEU A 58 13.79 4.43 -3.04
CA LEU A 58 13.50 5.86 -3.00
C LEU A 58 14.51 6.69 -2.19
N LYS A 59 15.51 6.08 -1.54
CA LYS A 59 16.38 6.75 -0.56
C LYS A 59 15.59 7.53 0.51
N ARG A 60 14.48 6.94 0.97
CA ARG A 60 13.54 7.49 1.98
C ARG A 60 13.08 6.39 2.93
N GLU A 61 14.04 5.74 3.58
CA GLU A 61 13.76 4.66 4.53
C GLU A 61 12.89 5.11 5.70
N ASP A 62 13.07 6.33 6.18
CA ASP A 62 12.33 6.85 7.33
C ASP A 62 10.83 6.93 7.06
N ILE A 63 10.45 7.33 5.84
CA ILE A 63 9.05 7.40 5.41
C ILE A 63 8.45 5.99 5.29
N ALA A 64 9.23 5.05 4.75
CA ALA A 64 8.82 3.66 4.65
C ALA A 64 8.62 3.01 6.04
N LYS A 65 9.58 3.21 6.95
CA LYS A 65 9.52 2.73 8.35
C LYS A 65 8.34 3.36 9.10
N THR A 66 8.17 4.67 9.01
CA THR A 66 7.06 5.41 9.62
C THR A 66 5.72 4.88 9.12
N ARG A 67 5.57 4.72 7.79
CA ARG A 67 4.36 4.16 7.20
C ARG A 67 4.04 2.76 7.72
N LEU A 68 5.06 1.90 7.82
CA LEU A 68 4.90 0.52 8.30
C LEU A 68 4.41 0.53 9.76
N ILE A 69 5.04 1.31 10.62
CA ILE A 69 4.66 1.44 12.04
C ILE A 69 3.22 1.94 12.17
N VAL A 70 2.86 3.04 11.49
CA VAL A 70 1.51 3.60 11.51
C VAL A 70 0.47 2.58 11.05
N THR A 71 0.77 1.82 10.00
CA THR A 71 -0.15 0.79 9.48
C THR A 71 -0.32 -0.36 10.46
N VAL A 72 0.77 -0.87 11.05
CA VAL A 72 0.71 -1.98 12.01
C VAL A 72 -0.05 -1.57 13.27
N ILE A 73 0.22 -0.37 13.81
CA ILE A 73 -0.50 0.18 14.97
C ILE A 73 -1.98 0.35 14.64
N GLY A 74 -2.33 0.94 13.49
CA GLY A 74 -3.73 1.12 13.10
C GLY A 74 -4.49 -0.20 12.97
N VAL A 75 -3.88 -1.21 12.35
CA VAL A 75 -4.47 -2.55 12.25
C VAL A 75 -4.62 -3.22 13.62
N ALA A 76 -3.61 -3.11 14.49
CA ALA A 76 -3.66 -3.67 15.84
C ALA A 76 -4.78 -3.04 16.67
N ILE A 77 -4.89 -1.71 16.66
CA ILE A 77 -5.96 -0.98 17.35
C ILE A 77 -7.33 -1.44 16.86
N ILE A 78 -7.57 -1.46 15.55
CA ILE A 78 -8.86 -1.90 14.99
C ILE A 78 -9.18 -3.35 15.39
N SER A 79 -8.18 -4.24 15.32
CA SER A 79 -8.36 -5.65 15.68
C SER A 79 -8.77 -5.81 17.14
N VAL A 80 -8.14 -5.04 18.04
CA VAL A 80 -8.49 -5.01 19.46
C VAL A 80 -9.90 -4.44 19.66
N SER A 81 -10.25 -3.33 19.00
CA SER A 81 -11.60 -2.74 19.08
C SER A 81 -12.70 -3.71 18.67
N LEU A 82 -12.46 -4.46 17.58
CA LEU A 82 -13.39 -5.49 17.11
C LEU A 82 -13.49 -6.67 18.09
N GLY A 83 -12.37 -7.07 18.72
CA GLY A 83 -12.36 -8.08 19.78
C GLY A 83 -13.16 -7.64 21.01
N ILE A 84 -13.02 -6.38 21.43
CA ILE A 84 -13.76 -5.79 22.55
C ILE A 84 -15.27 -5.82 22.26
N LEU A 85 -15.68 -5.39 21.07
CA LEU A 85 -17.07 -5.51 20.63
C LEU A 85 -17.59 -6.95 20.71
N ALA A 86 -16.84 -7.91 20.15
CA ALA A 86 -17.23 -9.30 20.14
C ALA A 86 -17.44 -9.85 21.57
N LEU A 87 -16.56 -9.48 22.51
CA LEU A 87 -16.71 -9.88 23.91
C LEU A 87 -17.93 -9.22 24.59
N MET A 88 -18.22 -7.96 24.29
CA MET A 88 -19.35 -7.23 24.88
C MET A 88 -20.70 -7.72 24.38
N THR A 89 -20.80 -8.07 23.10
CA THR A 89 -22.01 -8.68 22.52
C THR A 89 -22.28 -10.05 23.11
N LEU A 90 -21.24 -10.84 23.38
CA LEU A 90 -21.37 -12.13 24.05
C LEU A 90 -21.74 -12.03 25.53
N SER A 91 -21.32 -10.96 26.22
CA SER A 91 -21.62 -10.75 27.65
C SER A 91 -22.96 -10.06 27.92
N GLY A 92 -23.70 -9.67 26.87
CA GLY A 92 -25.01 -9.03 27.01
C GLY A 92 -24.95 -7.62 27.57
N VAL A 93 -23.82 -6.93 27.41
CA VAL A 93 -23.68 -5.52 27.77
C VAL A 93 -24.62 -4.68 26.91
N ASP A 94 -25.38 -3.78 27.55
CA ASP A 94 -26.28 -2.85 26.87
C ASP A 94 -25.53 -2.04 25.80
N GLU A 95 -26.08 -1.99 24.58
CA GLU A 95 -25.51 -1.37 23.38
C GLU A 95 -25.22 0.13 23.55
N ASN A 96 -25.92 0.79 24.47
CA ASN A 96 -25.77 2.22 24.76
C ASN A 96 -24.89 2.51 25.98
N SER A 97 -24.27 1.48 26.55
CA SER A 97 -23.39 1.66 27.71
C SER A 97 -22.19 2.56 27.38
N VAL A 98 -21.80 3.41 28.34
CA VAL A 98 -20.60 4.26 28.24
C VAL A 98 -19.34 3.42 27.98
N ILE A 99 -19.34 2.17 28.44
CA ILE A 99 -18.27 1.19 28.26
C ILE A 99 -18.07 0.85 26.78
N LEU A 100 -19.14 0.70 25.99
CA LEU A 100 -19.02 0.49 24.54
C LEU A 100 -18.46 1.71 23.82
N PHE A 101 -18.86 2.91 24.24
CA PHE A 101 -18.35 4.16 23.67
C PHE A 101 -16.82 4.29 23.82
N ILE A 102 -16.32 4.03 25.03
CA ILE A 102 -14.89 4.12 25.34
C ILE A 102 -14.11 2.92 24.78
N GLY A 103 -14.67 1.71 24.89
CA GLY A 103 -13.96 0.47 24.55
C GLY A 103 -13.93 0.13 23.05
N TRP A 104 -14.97 0.49 22.30
CA TRP A 104 -15.03 0.24 20.85
C TRP A 104 -14.85 1.53 20.06
N TYR A 105 -15.81 2.46 20.15
CA TYR A 105 -15.93 3.53 19.17
C TYR A 105 -14.68 4.42 19.11
N ILE A 106 -14.16 4.87 20.27
CA ILE A 106 -12.96 5.72 20.30
C ILE A 106 -11.73 5.00 19.71
N PRO A 107 -11.32 3.80 20.18
CA PRO A 107 -10.22 3.05 19.59
C PRO A 107 -10.43 2.73 18.10
N TYR A 108 -11.64 2.39 17.68
CA TYR A 108 -11.92 2.08 16.28
C TYR A 108 -11.73 3.31 15.38
N ILE A 109 -12.21 4.48 15.80
CA ILE A 109 -12.03 5.72 15.05
C ILE A 109 -10.56 6.13 15.01
N THR A 110 -9.81 6.02 16.12
CA THR A 110 -8.37 6.34 16.11
C THR A 110 -7.58 5.38 15.23
N GLY A 111 -7.92 4.10 15.24
CA GLY A 111 -7.34 3.10 14.33
C GLY A 111 -7.63 3.40 12.85
N LEU A 112 -8.86 3.81 12.52
CA LEU A 112 -9.22 4.24 11.16
C LEU A 112 -8.44 5.49 10.72
N LEU A 113 -8.29 6.48 11.60
CA LEU A 113 -7.47 7.66 11.33
C LEU A 113 -6.00 7.30 11.08
N ALA A 114 -5.45 6.35 11.84
CA ALA A 114 -4.10 5.84 11.61
C ALA A 114 -3.97 5.17 10.22
N LEU A 115 -4.97 4.39 9.78
CA LEU A 115 -4.95 3.82 8.43
C LEU A 115 -5.04 4.88 7.33
N ILE A 116 -5.84 5.93 7.52
CA ILE A 116 -5.92 7.07 6.60
C ILE A 116 -4.56 7.76 6.52
N LEU A 117 -3.92 8.01 7.66
CA LEU A 117 -2.56 8.57 7.71
C LEU A 117 -1.55 7.67 6.98
N GLY A 118 -1.64 6.34 7.15
CA GLY A 118 -0.85 5.36 6.40
C GLY A 118 -1.05 5.44 4.87
N LYS A 119 -2.26 5.77 4.40
CA LYS A 119 -2.54 6.01 2.97
C LYS A 119 -1.91 7.33 2.48
N VAL A 120 -1.88 8.36 3.32
CA VAL A 120 -1.17 9.62 3.01
C VAL A 120 0.33 9.37 2.82
N PHE A 121 0.96 8.62 3.73
CA PHE A 121 2.37 8.23 3.56
C PHE A 121 2.62 7.41 2.29
N LEU A 122 1.70 6.51 1.92
CA LEU A 122 1.77 5.78 0.65
C LEU A 122 1.71 6.72 -0.56
N TYR A 123 0.89 7.77 -0.51
CA TYR A 123 0.82 8.78 -1.56
C TYR A 123 2.12 9.57 -1.65
N LEU A 124 2.72 9.97 -0.52
CA LEU A 124 4.03 10.63 -0.50
C LEU A 124 5.11 9.74 -1.12
N MET A 125 5.14 8.44 -0.79
CA MET A 125 6.07 7.51 -1.43
C MET A 125 5.89 7.43 -2.95
N ARG A 126 4.63 7.52 -3.45
CA ARG A 126 4.38 7.61 -4.89
C ARG A 126 4.94 8.89 -5.48
N CYS A 127 4.85 10.02 -4.78
CA CYS A 127 5.48 11.27 -5.20
C CYS A 127 7.02 11.15 -5.35
N TYR A 128 7.68 10.38 -4.47
CA TYR A 128 9.12 10.17 -4.58
C TYR A 128 9.53 9.22 -5.72
N ILE A 129 8.63 8.36 -6.23
CA ILE A 129 8.91 7.55 -7.42
C ILE A 129 9.21 8.45 -8.63
N PHE A 130 8.52 9.59 -8.75
CA PHE A 130 8.72 10.51 -9.87
C PHE A 130 10.14 11.05 -9.92
N GLU A 131 10.69 11.38 -8.74
CA GLU A 131 12.08 11.80 -8.60
C GLU A 131 13.04 10.65 -8.88
N ALA A 132 12.75 9.46 -8.34
CA ALA A 132 13.61 8.28 -8.50
C ALA A 132 13.71 7.75 -9.94
N TYR A 133 12.66 7.89 -10.74
CA TYR A 133 12.58 7.37 -12.12
C TYR A 133 12.46 8.45 -13.20
N ASN A 134 12.63 9.72 -12.83
CA ASN A 134 12.46 10.88 -13.72
C ASN A 134 11.13 10.89 -14.50
N VAL A 135 10.03 10.58 -13.80
CA VAL A 135 8.70 10.50 -14.40
C VAL A 135 8.00 11.86 -14.24
N PRO A 136 7.29 12.38 -15.26
CA PRO A 136 6.55 13.63 -15.14
C PRO A 136 5.49 13.60 -14.04
N LYS A 137 5.33 14.69 -13.27
CA LYS A 137 4.35 14.78 -12.16
C LYS A 137 2.90 14.54 -12.61
N LEU A 138 2.55 14.79 -13.88
CA LEU A 138 1.22 14.50 -14.42
C LEU A 138 0.83 13.01 -14.31
N PHE A 139 1.80 12.10 -14.28
CA PHE A 139 1.56 10.66 -14.06
C PHE A 139 1.02 10.34 -12.65
N ILE A 140 1.04 11.28 -11.69
CA ILE A 140 0.40 11.13 -10.37
C ILE A 140 -1.06 10.75 -10.52
N LEU A 141 -1.76 11.36 -11.48
CA LEU A 141 -3.17 11.05 -11.74
C LEU A 141 -3.34 9.56 -12.09
N MET A 142 -2.43 9.02 -12.91
CA MET A 142 -2.45 7.61 -13.27
C MET A 142 -2.17 6.71 -12.08
N PHE A 143 -1.30 7.10 -11.15
CA PHE A 143 -1.09 6.39 -9.88
C PHE A 143 -2.31 6.41 -8.95
N MET A 144 -3.14 7.45 -9.04
CA MET A 144 -4.33 7.61 -8.22
C MET A 144 -5.43 6.66 -8.66
N PHE A 145 -5.71 6.58 -9.96
CA PHE A 145 -6.80 5.77 -10.51
C PHE A 145 -6.37 4.36 -10.93
N LEU A 146 -5.14 4.20 -11.45
CA LEU A 146 -4.67 2.99 -12.12
C LEU A 146 -3.20 2.68 -11.72
N PRO A 147 -2.91 2.45 -10.43
CA PRO A 147 -1.54 2.25 -9.95
C PRO A 147 -0.82 1.09 -10.64
N GLY A 148 -1.53 0.00 -10.96
CA GLY A 148 -0.94 -1.14 -11.66
C GLY A 148 -0.37 -0.78 -13.04
N ILE A 149 -1.08 0.05 -13.80
CA ILE A 149 -0.63 0.53 -15.10
C ILE A 149 0.56 1.48 -14.94
N ALA A 150 0.55 2.32 -13.90
CA ALA A 150 1.65 3.23 -13.62
C ALA A 150 2.97 2.51 -13.33
N TYR A 151 2.95 1.48 -12.48
CA TYR A 151 4.12 0.65 -12.27
C TYR A 151 4.57 -0.07 -13.53
N PHE A 152 3.63 -0.56 -14.33
CA PHE A 152 3.93 -1.26 -15.58
C PHE A 152 4.63 -0.35 -16.60
N VAL A 153 4.12 0.85 -16.80
CA VAL A 153 4.71 1.83 -17.71
C VAL A 153 6.12 2.23 -17.24
N ILE A 154 6.30 2.47 -15.94
CA ILE A 154 7.61 2.78 -15.36
C ILE A 154 8.56 1.60 -15.52
N GLY A 155 8.12 0.37 -15.28
CA GLY A 155 8.95 -0.82 -15.42
C GLY A 155 9.46 -1.07 -16.83
N ILE A 156 8.66 -0.75 -17.86
CA ILE A 156 8.99 -1.08 -19.27
C ILE A 156 9.66 0.07 -20.02
N LYS A 157 9.20 1.30 -19.86
CA LYS A 157 9.72 2.41 -20.67
C LYS A 157 11.19 2.71 -20.33
N LYS A 158 12.06 2.77 -21.35
CA LYS A 158 13.48 3.12 -21.17
C LYS A 158 13.69 4.58 -20.76
N GLU A 159 12.79 5.47 -21.18
CA GLU A 159 12.76 6.90 -20.83
C GLU A 159 12.77 7.14 -19.32
N TYR A 160 12.09 6.28 -18.56
CA TYR A 160 12.01 6.35 -17.10
C TYR A 160 13.11 5.49 -16.47
N SER A 161 14.34 6.00 -16.51
CA SER A 161 15.51 5.35 -15.92
C SER A 161 15.64 5.67 -14.43
N TYR A 162 16.13 4.69 -13.67
CA TYR A 162 16.37 4.86 -12.24
C TYR A 162 17.58 5.78 -12.02
N GLN A 163 17.38 6.89 -11.32
CA GLN A 163 18.36 7.98 -11.22
C GLN A 163 19.46 7.70 -10.19
N TYR A 164 19.18 6.88 -9.17
CA TYR A 164 20.11 6.71 -8.05
C TYR A 164 21.13 5.58 -8.24
N ALA A 165 21.10 4.85 -9.36
CA ALA A 165 22.06 3.77 -9.67
C ALA A 165 23.50 4.25 -9.85
N VAL A 166 23.72 5.53 -10.20
CA VAL A 166 25.06 6.04 -10.60
C VAL A 166 26.01 6.25 -9.41
N GLN A 167 25.53 6.22 -8.16
CA GLN A 167 26.33 6.65 -7.00
C GLN A 167 26.96 5.52 -6.15
N THR A 168 26.78 4.24 -6.50
CA THR A 168 27.14 3.11 -5.60
C THR A 168 28.45 2.38 -5.92
N PHE A 169 29.26 2.85 -6.86
CA PHE A 169 30.56 2.23 -7.17
C PHE A 169 31.81 3.09 -6.95
N ASP A 170 31.70 4.39 -6.64
CA ASP A 170 32.85 5.32 -6.54
C ASP A 170 32.92 6.15 -5.23
N GLN A 171 32.50 5.58 -4.10
CA GLN A 171 32.81 6.19 -2.80
C GLN A 171 33.60 5.18 -1.98
N PRO A 172 34.96 5.21 -2.01
CA PRO A 172 35.73 4.59 -0.96
C PRO A 172 35.28 5.19 0.37
N SER A 173 35.08 4.32 1.35
CA SER A 173 34.82 4.68 2.74
C SER A 173 35.97 5.51 3.28
N GLU A 174 35.95 6.82 3.06
CA GLU A 174 36.75 7.74 3.86
C GLU A 174 36.08 7.86 5.22
N MET A 175 36.48 6.95 6.10
CA MET A 175 36.40 7.13 7.53
C MET A 175 37.28 8.31 7.91
N ASN A 176 36.65 9.41 8.31
CA ASN A 176 37.20 10.37 9.27
C ASN A 176 36.24 10.45 10.46
#